data_AF-A0A9E5YK25-F1
#
_entry.id   AF-A0A9E5YK25-F1
#
_cell.length_a   1.000
_cell.length_b   1.000
_cell.length_c   1.000
_cell.angle_alpha   90.00
_cell.angle_beta   90.00
_cell.angle_gamma   90.00
#
_symmetry.space_group_name_H-M   'P 1'
#
loop_
_entity.id
_entity.type
_entity.pdbx_description
1 polymer ?
#
loop_
_entity_poly.entity_id
_entity_poly.type
_entity_poly.pdbx_seq_one_letter_code
_entity_poly.pdbx_strand_id
1 'polypeptide(L)'
;MFVNHYIRHTAVERGCLAEKDIAELKDKVKHLLDHPHDLVINDDTSQLKDIFDRFRTVYADFYTKKHNEHYKHFIKKPFSRFGKRAVVLLKRLVSIEILDRPPGLEALLRELQAPEVAVCRRNLSEELLRSPVCNCAFIPGDTPKFAQTKDPEEAIETCLNEYLLILKKPGVREAISARIFALADADPDRTKRLRSMISLLEDKLSSAAALLDILDDVTAQEVGKALAGRVKIERRGLKDLYSHLGGRRLSPDQVNEIIKEWICTTSDNTVIAIEDDRDISSGSRDRSLLWWSKMHPALFKEDVHFESRDLEDSLERQFPSMQLKDTLKRLDDGGILAFIKNEPFHTKAIRMAWLLLAERILAKAPWPDQAALDCRHVDRGIAVKIQERLSVLNTISSLWKASFPAALRVRIPLSGISVDSWVTEELRSLVFETLRAVAQRGDEWLGTLPAVEPIELSDHPVVLIIDGISPDVWLEATKTPGGKLGDGSPAWFRLEAAAKTAAAVGALFGFDQDAMDEFNARGIPYHHVKGNEQHGLADLLPEFPEKTAVVIRVGLVDEGAHAGFLRLAEIPGVLCSFLERELPRLQKICAAQKRRLIVTTDHGFSLTRKGLSHGTGGVFEQAILRAEWGIE
;
A
#
# COMPACT_ATOMS: atom_id res chain seq x y z
N MET A 1 -45.13 -21.95 43.83
CA MET A 1 -45.94 -21.58 42.65
C MET A 1 -45.15 -21.47 41.32
N PHE A 2 -43.81 -21.34 41.31
CA PHE A 2 -43.05 -21.18 40.05
C PHE A 2 -42.81 -22.48 39.25
N VAL A 3 -42.59 -23.62 39.92
CA VAL A 3 -42.23 -24.89 39.24
C VAL A 3 -43.33 -25.43 38.33
N ASN A 4 -44.57 -25.49 38.82
CA ASN A 4 -45.70 -26.04 38.06
C ASN A 4 -46.01 -25.22 36.79
N HIS A 5 -45.86 -23.89 36.85
CA HIS A 5 -46.01 -23.04 35.68
C HIS A 5 -44.87 -23.26 34.68
N TYR A 6 -43.64 -23.38 35.17
CA TYR A 6 -42.45 -23.58 34.34
C TYR A 6 -42.55 -24.85 33.50
N ILE A 7 -42.84 -26.00 34.12
CA ILE A 7 -42.84 -27.30 33.41
C ILE A 7 -44.03 -27.48 32.45
N ARG A 8 -45.11 -26.73 32.64
CA ARG A 8 -46.33 -26.77 31.81
C ARG A 8 -46.33 -25.68 30.71
N HIS A 9 -45.25 -24.93 30.57
CA HIS A 9 -45.17 -23.89 29.56
C HIS A 9 -45.02 -24.47 28.14
N THR A 10 -45.68 -23.86 27.15
CA THR A 10 -45.70 -24.36 25.75
C THR A 10 -44.31 -24.47 25.14
N ALA A 11 -43.38 -23.58 25.49
CA ALA A 11 -41.98 -23.67 25.05
C ALA A 11 -41.26 -24.93 25.59
N VAL A 12 -41.56 -25.33 26.82
CA VAL A 12 -41.05 -26.56 27.43
C VAL A 12 -41.66 -27.78 26.74
N GLU A 13 -42.95 -27.75 26.42
CA GLU A 13 -43.61 -28.83 25.65
C GLU A 13 -42.96 -29.03 24.29
N ARG A 14 -42.64 -27.95 23.57
CA ARG A 14 -41.89 -28.02 22.32
C ARG A 14 -40.47 -28.57 22.51
N GLY A 15 -39.81 -28.23 23.62
CA GLY A 15 -38.52 -28.82 23.99
C GLY A 15 -38.61 -30.33 24.25
N CYS A 16 -39.67 -30.78 24.93
CA CYS A 16 -39.91 -32.21 25.20
C CYS A 16 -40.18 -33.02 23.92
N LEU A 17 -40.84 -32.41 22.92
CA LEU A 17 -41.04 -33.03 21.62
C LEU A 17 -39.74 -33.17 20.82
N ALA A 18 -38.77 -32.28 21.05
CA ALA A 18 -37.51 -32.25 20.34
C ALA A 18 -36.42 -33.11 21.01
N GLU A 19 -36.37 -33.15 22.35
CA GLU A 19 -35.33 -33.83 23.12
C GLU A 19 -35.96 -34.74 24.20
N LYS A 20 -35.65 -36.04 24.13
CA LYS A 20 -36.22 -37.06 25.02
C LYS A 20 -35.83 -36.84 26.49
N ASP A 21 -34.59 -36.44 26.74
CA ASP A 21 -34.07 -36.24 28.09
C ASP A 21 -34.84 -35.14 28.84
N ILE A 22 -35.29 -34.09 28.14
CA ILE A 22 -36.11 -33.02 28.71
C ILE A 22 -37.49 -33.56 29.08
N ALA A 23 -38.08 -34.40 28.22
CA ALA A 23 -39.38 -35.03 28.47
C ALA A 23 -39.34 -35.95 29.70
N GLU A 24 -38.33 -36.82 29.78
CA GLU A 24 -38.16 -37.74 30.91
C GLU A 24 -37.95 -37.01 32.24
N LEU A 25 -37.15 -35.95 32.24
CA LEU A 25 -36.92 -35.13 33.44
C LEU A 25 -38.18 -34.34 33.82
N LYS A 26 -38.91 -33.79 32.85
CA LYS A 26 -40.19 -33.11 33.08
C LYS A 26 -41.21 -34.05 33.72
N ASP A 27 -41.35 -35.26 33.21
CA ASP A 27 -42.32 -36.23 33.71
C ASP A 27 -42.00 -36.67 35.14
N LYS A 28 -40.70 -36.81 35.48
CA LYS A 28 -40.25 -37.05 36.86
C LYS A 28 -40.61 -35.88 37.79
N VAL A 29 -40.37 -34.63 37.36
CA VAL A 29 -40.78 -33.44 38.15
C VAL A 29 -42.31 -33.40 38.32
N LYS A 30 -43.06 -33.67 37.25
CA LYS A 30 -44.52 -33.66 37.26
C LYS A 30 -45.08 -34.73 38.19
N HIS A 31 -44.54 -35.95 38.13
CA HIS A 31 -44.95 -37.05 39.01
C HIS A 31 -44.84 -36.66 40.50
N LEU A 32 -43.70 -36.09 40.89
CA LEU A 32 -43.45 -35.64 42.27
C LEU A 32 -44.33 -34.46 42.71
N LEU A 33 -44.76 -33.60 41.76
CA LEU A 33 -45.71 -32.52 42.04
C LEU A 33 -47.15 -33.04 42.19
N ASP A 34 -47.55 -34.02 41.38
CA ASP A 34 -48.89 -34.58 41.39
C ASP A 34 -49.07 -35.60 42.54
N HIS A 35 -47.98 -36.20 43.04
CA HIS A 35 -47.97 -37.18 44.16
C HIS A 35 -47.04 -36.73 45.30
N PRO A 36 -47.37 -35.65 46.04
CA PRO A 36 -46.49 -35.09 47.06
C PRO A 36 -46.20 -36.03 48.25
N HIS A 37 -47.02 -37.07 48.44
CA HIS A 37 -46.79 -38.09 49.48
C HIS A 37 -45.49 -38.88 49.26
N ASP A 38 -45.04 -39.03 48.01
CA ASP A 38 -43.80 -39.75 47.67
C ASP A 38 -42.54 -39.03 48.19
N LEU A 39 -42.63 -37.71 48.40
CA LEU A 39 -41.55 -36.90 48.99
C LEU A 39 -41.46 -37.03 50.50
N VAL A 40 -42.59 -37.33 51.16
CA VAL A 40 -42.66 -37.46 52.63
C VAL A 40 -42.15 -38.82 53.10
N ILE A 41 -42.31 -39.87 52.27
CA ILE A 41 -41.91 -41.24 52.62
C ILE A 41 -40.37 -41.40 52.71
N ASN A 42 -39.62 -40.58 51.97
CA ASN A 42 -38.15 -40.69 51.89
C ASN A 42 -37.39 -39.61 52.72
N ASP A 43 -38.11 -38.75 53.45
CA ASP A 43 -37.57 -37.61 54.22
C ASP A 43 -36.66 -36.64 53.41
N ASP A 44 -36.75 -36.72 52.08
CA ASP A 44 -35.85 -36.03 51.16
C ASP A 44 -36.60 -34.92 50.41
N THR A 45 -36.81 -33.82 51.12
CA THR A 45 -37.37 -32.59 50.53
C THR A 45 -36.45 -31.95 49.49
N SER A 46 -35.18 -32.40 49.38
CA SER A 46 -34.24 -31.92 48.37
C SER A 46 -34.41 -32.61 47.02
N GLN A 47 -35.01 -33.80 46.98
CA GLN A 47 -35.20 -34.59 45.76
C GLN A 47 -35.98 -33.84 44.66
N LEU A 48 -37.08 -33.17 44.98
CA LEU A 48 -37.85 -32.38 44.00
C LEU A 48 -37.02 -31.21 43.46
N LYS A 49 -36.26 -30.55 44.35
CA LYS A 49 -35.42 -29.41 43.99
C LYS A 49 -34.31 -29.87 43.05
N ASP A 50 -33.62 -30.96 43.36
CA ASP A 50 -32.50 -31.48 42.58
C ASP A 50 -32.94 -31.96 41.20
N ILE A 51 -34.06 -32.68 41.12
CA ILE A 51 -34.62 -33.12 39.83
C ILE A 51 -35.10 -31.92 39.01
N PHE A 52 -35.71 -30.92 39.64
CA PHE A 52 -36.12 -29.70 38.94
C PHE A 52 -34.93 -28.86 38.47
N ASP A 53 -33.87 -28.73 39.27
CA ASP A 53 -32.65 -28.02 38.90
C ASP A 53 -31.93 -28.73 37.74
N ARG A 54 -31.92 -30.07 37.75
CA ARG A 54 -31.41 -30.86 36.62
C ARG A 54 -32.25 -30.68 35.36
N PHE A 55 -33.58 -30.78 35.48
CA PHE A 55 -34.50 -30.50 34.38
C PHE A 55 -34.27 -29.10 33.79
N ARG A 56 -34.21 -28.08 34.66
CA ARG A 56 -34.05 -26.69 34.26
C ARG A 56 -32.72 -26.44 33.57
N THR A 57 -31.64 -27.08 34.03
CA THR A 57 -30.31 -26.97 33.40
C THR A 57 -30.34 -27.54 31.98
N VAL A 58 -30.82 -28.77 31.81
CA VAL A 58 -30.89 -29.42 30.49
C VAL A 58 -31.81 -28.64 29.53
N TYR A 59 -32.96 -28.17 30.03
CA TYR A 59 -33.86 -27.33 29.24
C TYR A 59 -33.24 -25.97 28.88
N ALA A 60 -32.51 -25.34 29.81
CA ALA A 60 -31.85 -24.06 29.57
C ALA A 60 -30.75 -24.16 28.52
N ASP A 61 -29.97 -25.26 28.51
CA ASP A 61 -28.96 -25.53 27.50
C ASP A 61 -29.60 -25.71 26.12
N PHE A 62 -30.67 -26.51 26.02
CA PHE A 62 -31.45 -26.68 24.80
C PHE A 62 -32.03 -25.36 24.29
N TYR A 63 -32.68 -24.59 25.17
CA TYR A 63 -33.28 -23.31 24.82
C TYR A 63 -32.21 -22.32 24.35
N THR A 64 -31.07 -22.26 25.05
CA THR A 64 -29.93 -21.40 24.69
C THR A 64 -29.37 -21.77 23.33
N LYS A 65 -29.20 -23.06 23.04
CA LYS A 65 -28.76 -23.54 21.73
C LYS A 65 -29.72 -23.11 20.63
N LYS A 66 -31.03 -23.34 20.81
CA LYS A 66 -32.06 -22.99 19.82
C LYS A 66 -32.23 -21.48 19.65
N HIS A 67 -32.14 -20.72 20.73
CA HIS A 67 -32.15 -19.26 20.72
C HIS A 67 -30.95 -18.70 19.94
N ASN A 68 -29.75 -19.21 20.22
CA ASN A 68 -28.55 -18.79 19.50
C ASN A 68 -28.61 -19.19 18.02
N GLU A 69 -29.10 -20.39 17.68
CA GLU A 69 -29.36 -20.82 16.30
C GLU A 69 -30.32 -19.86 15.59
N HIS A 70 -31.43 -19.48 16.23
CA HIS A 70 -32.41 -18.55 15.66
C HIS A 70 -31.78 -17.17 15.38
N TYR A 71 -31.08 -16.59 16.36
CA TYR A 71 -30.51 -15.25 16.24
C TYR A 71 -29.23 -15.18 15.40
N LYS A 72 -28.47 -16.28 15.24
CA LYS A 72 -27.27 -16.35 14.39
C LYS A 72 -27.55 -15.92 12.94
N HIS A 73 -28.77 -16.15 12.47
CA HIS A 73 -29.21 -15.81 11.11
C HIS A 73 -29.57 -14.32 10.95
N PHE A 74 -29.80 -13.59 12.04
CA PHE A 74 -30.11 -12.15 12.03
C PHE A 74 -28.86 -11.27 12.24
N ILE A 75 -27.72 -11.88 12.59
CA ILE A 75 -26.45 -11.16 12.70
C ILE A 75 -25.99 -10.81 11.29
N LYS A 76 -26.17 -9.54 10.89
CA LYS A 76 -25.59 -9.01 9.65
C LYS A 76 -24.07 -9.23 9.71
N LYS A 77 -23.50 -9.84 8.67
CA LYS A 77 -22.03 -9.92 8.56
C LYS A 77 -21.47 -8.49 8.57
N PRO A 78 -20.47 -8.19 9.41
CA PRO A 78 -19.87 -6.88 9.39
C PRO A 78 -19.20 -6.67 8.03
N PHE A 79 -19.42 -5.50 7.43
CA PHE A 79 -18.75 -5.13 6.20
C PHE A 79 -17.23 -5.20 6.36
N SER A 80 -16.56 -5.68 5.31
CA SER A 80 -15.12 -5.56 5.14
C SER A 80 -14.69 -4.09 5.21
N ARG A 81 -13.39 -3.84 5.42
CA ARG A 81 -12.84 -2.47 5.38
C ARG A 81 -13.14 -1.79 4.05
N PHE A 82 -13.13 -2.57 2.96
CA PHE A 82 -13.51 -2.12 1.64
C PHE A 82 -15.01 -1.78 1.57
N GLY A 83 -15.89 -2.69 1.99
CA GLY A 83 -17.34 -2.49 2.01
C GLY A 83 -17.77 -1.24 2.77
N LYS A 84 -17.15 -0.96 3.93
CA LYS A 84 -17.40 0.28 4.68
C LYS A 84 -17.05 1.54 3.89
N ARG A 85 -15.89 1.57 3.22
CA ARG A 85 -15.49 2.71 2.37
C ARG A 85 -16.39 2.83 1.13
N ALA A 86 -16.78 1.69 0.55
CA ALA A 86 -17.67 1.62 -0.60
C ALA A 86 -19.06 2.19 -0.31
N VAL A 87 -19.63 1.92 0.87
CA VAL A 87 -20.91 2.53 1.30
C VAL A 87 -20.78 4.05 1.43
N VAL A 88 -19.68 4.56 1.98
CA VAL A 88 -19.45 6.02 2.10
C VAL A 88 -19.36 6.65 0.70
N LEU A 89 -18.60 6.05 -0.21
CA LEU A 89 -18.51 6.50 -1.60
C LEU A 89 -19.88 6.49 -2.29
N LEU A 90 -20.66 5.42 -2.12
CA LEU A 90 -22.00 5.31 -2.69
C LEU A 90 -22.92 6.45 -2.20
N LYS A 91 -22.86 6.81 -0.92
CA LYS A 91 -23.61 7.94 -0.36
C LYS A 91 -23.16 9.28 -0.95
N ARG A 92 -21.86 9.47 -1.20
CA ARG A 92 -21.34 10.68 -1.87
C ARG A 92 -21.85 10.80 -3.30
N LEU A 93 -21.82 9.70 -4.06
CA LEU A 93 -22.38 9.68 -5.42
C LEU A 93 -23.88 9.98 -5.43
N VAL A 94 -24.61 9.46 -4.43
CA VAL A 94 -26.04 9.77 -4.20
C VAL A 94 -26.26 11.26 -3.89
N SER A 95 -25.37 11.93 -3.17
CA SER A 95 -25.53 13.36 -2.87
C SER A 95 -25.43 14.28 -4.11
N ILE A 96 -24.93 13.77 -5.24
CA ILE A 96 -24.91 14.52 -6.50
C ILE A 96 -26.28 14.37 -7.16
N GLU A 97 -27.17 15.35 -6.98
CA GLU A 97 -28.57 15.28 -7.41
C GLU A 97 -28.75 15.11 -8.93
N ILE A 98 -27.89 15.76 -9.73
CA ILE A 98 -27.99 15.81 -11.19
C ILE A 98 -27.41 14.55 -11.86
N LEU A 99 -26.72 13.69 -11.11
CA LEU A 99 -26.11 12.48 -11.64
C LEU A 99 -27.16 11.36 -11.75
N ASP A 100 -27.20 10.69 -12.91
CA ASP A 100 -28.08 9.54 -13.14
C ASP A 100 -27.89 8.46 -12.05
N ARG A 101 -28.97 7.75 -11.71
CA ARG A 101 -28.95 6.68 -10.70
C ARG A 101 -28.87 5.30 -11.35
N PRO A 102 -27.95 4.42 -10.89
CA PRO A 102 -27.96 3.02 -11.25
C PRO A 102 -29.27 2.29 -10.88
N PRO A 103 -29.69 1.29 -11.68
CA PRO A 103 -30.84 0.44 -11.36
C PRO A 103 -30.67 -0.29 -10.01
N GLY A 104 -31.74 -0.40 -9.23
CA GLY A 104 -31.73 -1.12 -7.95
C GLY A 104 -31.09 -0.39 -6.77
N LEU A 105 -30.52 0.80 -6.97
CA LEU A 105 -29.88 1.61 -5.93
C LEU A 105 -30.82 1.95 -4.76
N GLU A 106 -32.07 2.34 -5.04
CA GLU A 106 -33.03 2.70 -3.99
C GLU A 106 -33.37 1.53 -3.06
N ALA A 107 -33.48 0.32 -3.63
CA ALA A 107 -33.70 -0.91 -2.88
C ALA A 107 -32.48 -1.22 -1.99
N LEU A 108 -31.27 -1.11 -2.55
CA LEU A 108 -30.02 -1.31 -1.81
C LEU A 108 -29.87 -0.29 -0.67
N LEU A 109 -30.12 1.01 -0.92
CA LEU A 109 -30.03 2.02 0.13
C LEU A 109 -31.05 1.79 1.25
N ARG A 110 -32.26 1.34 0.91
CA ARG A 110 -33.28 0.97 1.90
C ARG A 110 -32.82 -0.21 2.75
N GLU A 111 -32.15 -1.19 2.16
CA GLU A 111 -31.60 -2.36 2.87
C GLU A 111 -30.41 -1.98 3.78
N LEU A 112 -29.51 -1.12 3.29
CA LEU A 112 -28.38 -0.59 4.06
C LEU A 112 -28.80 0.30 5.23
N GLN A 113 -29.91 1.02 5.08
CA GLN A 113 -30.49 1.86 6.13
C GLN A 113 -31.49 1.13 7.03
N ALA A 114 -31.86 -0.12 6.68
CA ALA A 114 -32.79 -0.89 7.49
C ALA A 114 -32.18 -1.14 8.88
N PRO A 115 -32.90 -0.78 9.97
CA PRO A 115 -32.41 -1.00 11.32
C PRO A 115 -32.02 -2.47 11.52
N GLU A 116 -30.94 -2.71 12.25
CA GLU A 116 -30.57 -4.08 12.62
C GLU A 116 -31.76 -4.72 13.36
N VAL A 117 -32.18 -5.90 12.90
CA VAL A 117 -33.19 -6.67 13.62
C VAL A 117 -32.64 -6.91 15.02
N ALA A 118 -33.39 -6.49 16.05
CA ALA A 118 -32.92 -6.52 17.42
C ALA A 118 -32.57 -7.96 17.84
N VAL A 119 -31.27 -8.28 17.85
CA VAL A 119 -30.77 -9.55 18.37
C VAL A 119 -30.87 -9.50 19.89
N CYS A 120 -31.51 -10.51 20.49
CA CYS A 120 -31.59 -10.62 21.94
C CYS A 120 -30.19 -10.83 22.54
N ARG A 121 -29.77 -9.94 23.45
CA ARG A 121 -28.48 -10.00 24.17
C ARG A 121 -28.64 -10.24 25.69
N ARG A 122 -29.81 -10.69 26.13
CA ARG A 122 -30.09 -10.91 27.56
C ARG A 122 -29.31 -12.12 28.08
N ASN A 123 -29.01 -12.11 29.37
CA ASN A 123 -28.39 -13.26 30.04
C ASN A 123 -29.42 -14.38 30.17
N LEU A 124 -29.39 -15.33 29.23
CA LEU A 124 -30.34 -16.44 29.17
C LEU A 124 -30.29 -17.30 30.44
N SER A 125 -29.12 -17.47 31.05
CA SER A 125 -29.01 -18.22 32.30
C SER A 125 -29.84 -17.59 33.41
N GLU A 126 -29.78 -16.27 33.58
CA GLU A 126 -30.58 -15.57 34.61
C GLU A 126 -32.07 -15.49 34.28
N GLU A 127 -32.42 -15.27 33.01
CA GLU A 127 -33.82 -15.22 32.55
C GLU A 127 -34.47 -16.60 32.73
N LEU A 128 -33.78 -17.67 32.36
CA LEU A 128 -34.27 -19.05 32.41
C LEU A 128 -34.33 -19.60 33.84
N LEU A 129 -33.64 -18.99 34.81
CA LEU A 129 -33.86 -19.27 36.23
C LEU A 129 -35.25 -18.81 36.70
N ARG A 130 -35.81 -17.76 36.09
CA ARG A 130 -37.06 -17.09 36.51
C ARG A 130 -38.27 -17.47 35.65
N SER A 131 -38.06 -17.77 34.37
CA SER A 131 -39.11 -18.05 33.38
C SER A 131 -38.67 -19.12 32.37
N PRO A 132 -39.58 -19.97 31.86
CA PRO A 132 -39.24 -20.98 30.84
C PRO A 132 -38.94 -20.40 29.44
N VAL A 133 -39.09 -19.09 29.25
CA VAL A 133 -38.76 -18.37 28.02
C VAL A 133 -38.05 -17.07 28.33
N CYS A 134 -37.17 -16.65 27.43
CA CYS A 134 -36.62 -15.31 27.46
C CYS A 134 -37.71 -14.29 27.15
N ASN A 135 -37.67 -13.14 27.80
CA ASN A 135 -38.55 -12.00 27.52
C ASN A 135 -38.41 -11.43 26.09
N CYS A 136 -37.57 -11.99 25.21
CA CYS A 136 -37.50 -11.64 23.78
C CYS A 136 -38.61 -12.30 22.95
N ALA A 137 -39.49 -13.09 23.60
CA ALA A 137 -40.62 -13.80 23.00
C ALA A 137 -40.24 -14.91 22.01
N PHE A 138 -38.97 -15.33 21.97
CA PHE A 138 -38.54 -16.49 21.17
C PHE A 138 -39.11 -17.80 21.75
N ILE A 139 -39.68 -18.64 20.89
CA ILE A 139 -40.11 -19.99 21.23
C ILE A 139 -39.34 -21.00 20.36
N PRO A 140 -38.76 -22.07 20.95
CA PRO A 140 -38.13 -23.14 20.18
C PRO A 140 -39.08 -23.69 19.11
N GLY A 141 -38.59 -23.82 17.87
CA GLY A 141 -39.38 -24.22 16.70
C GLY A 141 -39.86 -23.07 15.81
N ASP A 142 -39.67 -21.82 16.21
CA ASP A 142 -39.99 -20.67 15.35
C ASP A 142 -39.00 -20.58 14.18
N THR A 143 -39.52 -20.70 12.96
CA THR A 143 -38.73 -20.59 11.72
C THR A 143 -38.56 -19.13 11.28
N PRO A 144 -37.33 -18.66 10.97
CA PRO A 144 -37.13 -17.33 10.42
C PRO A 144 -37.86 -17.18 9.07
N LYS A 145 -38.62 -16.11 8.87
CA LYS A 145 -39.15 -15.75 7.55
C LYS A 145 -38.03 -15.04 6.77
N PHE A 146 -37.45 -15.72 5.78
CA PHE A 146 -36.35 -15.18 4.98
C PHE A 146 -36.84 -14.25 3.86
N ALA A 147 -36.13 -13.14 3.64
CA ALA A 147 -35.94 -12.60 2.30
C ALA A 147 -34.54 -13.05 1.86
N GLN A 148 -34.43 -13.73 0.72
CA GLN A 148 -33.13 -14.11 0.14
C GLN A 148 -32.34 -12.84 -0.17
N THR A 149 -31.24 -12.61 0.53
CA THR A 149 -30.35 -11.48 0.26
C THR A 149 -29.14 -11.96 -0.53
N LYS A 150 -28.94 -11.37 -1.71
CA LYS A 150 -27.64 -11.35 -2.40
C LYS A 150 -26.59 -10.80 -1.43
N ASP A 151 -25.32 -11.15 -1.62
CA ASP A 151 -24.25 -10.56 -0.81
C ASP A 151 -24.30 -9.02 -0.94
N PRO A 152 -24.51 -8.28 0.17
CA PRO A 152 -24.63 -6.83 0.09
C PRO A 152 -23.36 -6.16 -0.44
N GLU A 153 -22.17 -6.77 -0.28
CA GLU A 153 -20.93 -6.21 -0.86
C GLU A 153 -20.90 -6.36 -2.38
N GLU A 154 -21.38 -7.47 -2.93
CA GLU A 154 -21.50 -7.69 -4.37
C GLU A 154 -22.51 -6.71 -5.00
N ALA A 155 -23.62 -6.44 -4.30
CA ALA A 155 -24.61 -5.46 -4.73
C ALA A 155 -24.06 -4.03 -4.73
N ILE A 156 -23.24 -3.66 -3.73
CA ILE A 156 -22.54 -2.37 -3.67
C ILE A 156 -21.53 -2.24 -4.82
N GLU A 157 -20.73 -3.27 -5.06
CA GLU A 157 -19.72 -3.26 -6.14
C GLU A 157 -20.38 -3.12 -7.51
N THR A 158 -21.48 -3.82 -7.75
CA THR A 158 -22.28 -3.70 -8.98
C THR A 158 -22.76 -2.25 -9.17
N CYS A 159 -23.35 -1.64 -8.13
CA CYS A 159 -23.82 -0.25 -8.21
C CYS A 159 -22.67 0.75 -8.46
N LEU A 160 -21.49 0.53 -7.87
CA LEU A 160 -20.34 1.41 -8.07
C LEU A 160 -19.76 1.28 -9.49
N ASN A 161 -19.71 0.08 -10.04
CA ASN A 161 -19.31 -0.13 -11.44
C ASN A 161 -20.29 0.54 -12.42
N GLU A 162 -21.59 0.49 -12.14
CA GLU A 162 -22.59 1.21 -12.94
C GLU A 162 -22.46 2.73 -12.81
N TYR A 163 -22.20 3.25 -11.60
CA TYR A 163 -21.87 4.68 -11.42
C TYR A 163 -20.62 5.09 -12.19
N LEU A 164 -19.58 4.24 -12.23
CA LEU A 164 -18.39 4.52 -13.03
C LEU A 164 -18.74 4.64 -14.52
N LEU A 165 -19.62 3.78 -15.06
CA LEU A 165 -20.09 3.90 -16.43
C LEU A 165 -20.86 5.20 -16.67
N ILE A 166 -21.70 5.63 -15.72
CA ILE A 166 -22.41 6.91 -15.77
C ILE A 166 -21.42 8.08 -15.79
N LEU A 167 -20.40 8.06 -14.93
CA LEU A 167 -19.37 9.10 -14.87
C LEU A 167 -18.50 9.15 -16.13
N LYS A 168 -18.30 8.03 -16.82
CA LYS A 168 -17.56 7.96 -18.10
C LYS A 168 -18.36 8.52 -19.29
N LYS A 169 -19.64 8.85 -19.14
CA LYS A 169 -20.43 9.47 -20.21
C LYS A 169 -19.76 10.78 -20.68
N PRO A 170 -19.70 11.06 -22.00
CA PRO A 170 -19.05 12.26 -22.53
C PRO A 170 -19.54 13.57 -21.89
N GLY A 171 -20.85 13.74 -21.72
CA GLY A 171 -21.41 14.97 -21.12
C GLY A 171 -20.96 15.23 -19.68
N VAL A 172 -20.71 14.18 -18.88
CA VAL A 172 -20.18 14.33 -17.51
C VAL A 172 -18.72 14.77 -17.55
N ARG A 173 -17.92 14.18 -18.44
CA ARG A 173 -16.50 14.52 -18.61
C ARG A 173 -16.32 15.94 -19.15
N GLU A 174 -17.15 16.36 -20.08
CA GLU A 174 -17.17 17.72 -20.63
C GLU A 174 -17.51 18.75 -19.54
N ALA A 175 -18.53 18.47 -18.70
CA ALA A 175 -18.90 19.35 -17.59
C ALA A 175 -17.75 19.50 -16.58
N ILE A 176 -17.10 18.39 -16.21
CA ILE A 176 -15.93 18.41 -15.30
C ILE A 176 -14.77 19.19 -15.95
N SER A 177 -14.51 18.99 -17.24
CA SER A 177 -13.46 19.71 -17.99
C SER A 177 -13.70 21.22 -18.01
N ALA A 178 -14.95 21.64 -18.23
CA ALA A 178 -15.33 23.05 -18.18
C ALA A 178 -15.13 23.65 -16.78
N ARG A 179 -15.43 22.88 -15.72
CA ARG A 179 -15.19 23.29 -14.33
C ARG A 179 -13.69 23.40 -14.01
N ILE A 180 -12.87 22.49 -14.51
CA ILE A 180 -11.40 22.55 -14.42
C ILE A 180 -10.88 23.83 -15.06
N PHE A 181 -11.39 24.19 -16.23
CA PHE A 181 -10.99 25.42 -16.91
C PHE A 181 -11.39 26.67 -16.12
N ALA A 182 -12.61 26.70 -15.56
CA ALA A 182 -13.09 27.83 -14.77
C ALA A 182 -12.36 28.02 -13.43
N LEU A 183 -11.81 26.95 -12.85
CA LEU A 183 -11.11 26.98 -11.56
C LEU A 183 -9.58 27.06 -11.70
N ALA A 184 -9.04 26.99 -12.92
CA ALA A 184 -7.61 26.78 -13.17
C ALA A 184 -6.71 27.78 -12.43
N ASP A 185 -7.12 29.05 -12.39
CA ASP A 185 -6.35 30.15 -11.80
C ASP A 185 -6.82 30.49 -10.37
N ALA A 186 -8.07 30.18 -10.03
CA ALA A 186 -8.69 30.56 -8.76
C ALA A 186 -8.47 29.51 -7.64
N ASP A 187 -8.41 28.22 -7.99
CA ASP A 187 -8.21 27.14 -7.02
C ASP A 187 -7.44 25.97 -7.69
N PRO A 188 -6.09 26.01 -7.67
CA PRO A 188 -5.26 25.01 -8.33
C PRO A 188 -5.37 23.62 -7.66
N ASP A 189 -5.72 23.57 -6.37
CA ASP A 189 -5.86 22.32 -5.63
C ASP A 189 -7.14 21.57 -6.01
N ARG A 190 -8.28 22.26 -6.12
CA ARG A 190 -9.52 21.66 -6.64
C ARG A 190 -9.35 21.25 -8.10
N THR A 191 -8.68 22.09 -8.89
CA THR A 191 -8.36 21.80 -10.30
C THR A 191 -7.53 20.52 -10.43
N LYS A 192 -6.51 20.33 -9.59
CA LYS A 192 -5.68 19.11 -9.57
C LYS A 192 -6.52 17.86 -9.24
N ARG A 193 -7.41 17.94 -8.26
CA ARG A 193 -8.32 16.82 -7.89
C ARG A 193 -9.25 16.44 -9.04
N LEU A 194 -9.86 17.43 -9.69
CA LEU A 194 -10.73 17.19 -10.85
C LEU A 194 -9.96 16.64 -12.05
N ARG A 195 -8.70 17.06 -12.27
CA ARG A 195 -7.83 16.47 -13.31
C ARG A 195 -7.51 15.01 -13.04
N SER A 196 -7.21 14.65 -11.78
CA SER A 196 -7.05 13.25 -11.38
C SER A 196 -8.31 12.43 -11.63
N MET A 197 -9.49 13.02 -11.38
CA MET A 197 -10.77 12.40 -11.69
C MET A 197 -10.95 12.16 -13.20
N ILE A 198 -10.65 13.15 -14.05
CA ILE A 198 -10.73 12.97 -15.51
C ILE A 198 -9.77 11.89 -16.00
N SER A 199 -8.52 11.88 -15.52
CA SER A 199 -7.54 10.86 -15.88
C SER A 199 -8.04 9.46 -15.54
N LEU A 200 -8.72 9.28 -14.40
CA LEU A 200 -9.34 8.02 -14.02
C LEU A 200 -10.50 7.62 -14.96
N LEU A 201 -11.34 8.58 -15.35
CA LEU A 201 -12.49 8.35 -16.21
C LEU A 201 -12.09 8.07 -17.67
N GLU A 202 -10.94 8.57 -18.13
CA GLU A 202 -10.39 8.30 -19.46
C GLU A 202 -9.77 6.91 -19.59
N ASP A 203 -9.25 6.36 -18.50
CA ASP A 203 -8.71 5.00 -18.49
C ASP A 203 -9.84 3.96 -18.63
N LYS A 204 -9.72 3.15 -19.68
CA LYS A 204 -10.68 2.10 -20.04
C LYS A 204 -10.63 0.91 -19.08
N LEU A 205 -9.54 0.72 -18.35
CA LEU A 205 -9.32 -0.39 -17.43
C LEU A 205 -9.59 -0.02 -15.96
N SER A 206 -9.94 1.24 -15.67
CA SER A 206 -10.28 1.69 -14.31
C SER A 206 -11.44 0.90 -13.71
N SER A 207 -11.25 0.42 -12.48
CA SER A 207 -12.27 -0.21 -11.66
C SER A 207 -12.94 0.79 -10.72
N ALA A 208 -14.13 0.46 -10.22
CA ALA A 208 -14.82 1.26 -9.20
C ALA A 208 -14.00 1.47 -7.91
N ALA A 209 -13.05 0.57 -7.60
CA ALA A 209 -12.19 0.71 -6.43
C ALA A 209 -11.32 1.97 -6.48
N ALA A 210 -10.90 2.40 -7.67
CA ALA A 210 -10.09 3.61 -7.83
C ALA A 210 -10.86 4.91 -7.54
N LEU A 211 -12.20 4.88 -7.58
CA LEU A 211 -13.03 6.01 -7.14
C LEU A 211 -12.91 6.25 -5.62
N LEU A 212 -12.57 5.23 -4.83
CA LEU A 212 -12.47 5.34 -3.36
C LEU A 212 -11.34 6.26 -2.89
N ASP A 213 -10.32 6.45 -3.72
CA ASP A 213 -9.14 7.24 -3.39
C ASP A 213 -9.21 8.65 -4.00
N ILE A 214 -10.05 8.86 -5.01
CA ILE A 214 -10.13 10.12 -5.75
C ILE A 214 -11.41 10.91 -5.41
N LEU A 215 -12.54 10.24 -5.18
CA LEU A 215 -13.82 10.91 -4.94
C LEU A 215 -14.09 11.14 -3.44
N ASP A 216 -13.43 12.16 -2.91
CA ASP A 216 -13.74 12.70 -1.59
C ASP A 216 -14.91 13.71 -1.62
N ASP A 217 -15.30 14.22 -0.46
CA ASP A 217 -16.46 15.13 -0.33
C ASP A 217 -16.27 16.42 -1.14
N VAL A 218 -15.04 16.94 -1.20
CA VAL A 218 -14.69 18.15 -1.96
C VAL A 218 -14.85 17.88 -3.46
N THR A 219 -14.33 16.76 -3.94
CA THR A 219 -14.38 16.37 -5.36
C THR A 219 -15.81 16.07 -5.78
N ALA A 220 -16.60 15.37 -4.95
CA ALA A 220 -18.01 15.12 -5.20
C ALA A 220 -18.83 16.42 -5.30
N GLN A 221 -18.57 17.40 -4.43
CA GLN A 221 -19.22 18.71 -4.49
C GLN A 221 -18.89 19.46 -5.78
N GLU A 222 -17.61 19.45 -6.19
CA GLU A 222 -17.20 20.13 -7.43
C GLU A 222 -17.72 19.44 -8.69
N VAL A 223 -17.82 18.10 -8.70
CA VAL A 223 -18.53 17.35 -9.75
C VAL A 223 -20.00 17.73 -9.79
N GLY A 224 -20.66 17.87 -8.64
CA GLY A 224 -22.05 18.36 -8.58
C GLY A 224 -22.21 19.77 -9.15
N LYS A 225 -21.31 20.70 -8.81
CA LYS A 225 -21.31 22.06 -9.38
C LYS A 225 -21.01 22.08 -10.88
N ALA A 226 -20.12 21.21 -11.34
CA ALA A 226 -19.83 21.04 -12.76
C ALA A 226 -21.08 20.62 -13.54
N LEU A 227 -21.80 19.61 -13.02
CA LEU A 227 -23.02 19.09 -13.63
C LEU A 227 -24.22 20.05 -13.54
N ALA A 228 -24.24 20.96 -12.55
CA ALA A 228 -25.24 22.03 -12.43
C ALA A 228 -25.14 23.12 -13.51
N GLY A 229 -24.09 23.10 -14.35
CA GLY A 229 -24.10 23.78 -15.65
C GLY A 229 -24.14 25.31 -15.64
N ARG A 230 -23.76 25.99 -14.55
CA ARG A 230 -23.72 27.46 -14.52
C ARG A 230 -22.48 27.98 -13.81
N VAL A 231 -21.36 28.05 -14.53
CA VAL A 231 -20.34 29.05 -14.20
C VAL A 231 -20.53 30.19 -15.19
N LYS A 232 -21.08 31.32 -14.70
CA LYS A 232 -21.14 32.54 -15.50
C LYS A 232 -19.78 33.21 -15.34
N ILE A 233 -18.99 33.27 -16.41
CA ILE A 233 -17.72 34.02 -16.39
C ILE A 233 -18.06 35.45 -16.80
N GLU A 234 -17.93 36.39 -15.87
CA GLU A 234 -18.07 37.82 -16.16
C GLU A 234 -16.69 38.45 -16.26
N ARG A 235 -16.39 39.03 -17.42
CA ARG A 235 -15.12 39.72 -17.67
C ARG A 235 -15.22 41.18 -17.21
N ARG A 236 -14.20 41.66 -16.48
CA ARG A 236 -14.12 43.04 -15.99
C ARG A 236 -12.73 43.61 -16.27
N GLY A 237 -12.68 44.76 -16.93
CA GLY A 237 -11.41 45.45 -17.25
C GLY A 237 -10.89 46.27 -16.07
N LEU A 238 -9.57 46.27 -15.86
CA LEU A 238 -8.90 47.08 -14.85
C LEU A 238 -8.94 48.59 -15.16
N LYS A 239 -9.08 48.99 -16.42
CA LYS A 239 -9.23 50.39 -16.84
C LYS A 239 -10.46 51.04 -16.21
N ASP A 240 -11.55 50.29 -16.09
CA ASP A 240 -12.80 50.74 -15.49
C ASP A 240 -12.63 51.00 -13.99
N LEU A 241 -12.07 50.04 -13.25
CA LEU A 241 -11.75 50.21 -11.82
C LEU A 241 -10.74 51.36 -11.59
N TYR A 242 -9.70 51.44 -12.43
CA TYR A 242 -8.69 52.48 -12.36
C TYR A 242 -9.28 53.88 -12.61
N SER A 243 -10.30 54.01 -13.48
CA SER A 243 -10.97 55.30 -13.72
C SER A 243 -11.71 55.83 -12.48
N HIS A 244 -12.14 54.94 -11.58
CA HIS A 244 -12.84 55.28 -10.35
C HIS A 244 -11.89 55.55 -9.18
N LEU A 245 -10.70 54.92 -9.16
CA LEU A 245 -9.71 55.03 -8.09
C LEU A 245 -8.55 55.99 -8.39
N GLY A 246 -8.14 56.11 -9.66
CA GLY A 246 -6.93 56.80 -10.10
C GLY A 246 -6.98 58.31 -9.84
N GLY A 247 -5.96 58.83 -9.16
CA GLY A 247 -5.76 60.26 -8.94
C GLY A 247 -6.70 60.91 -7.91
N ARG A 248 -7.55 60.15 -7.23
CA ARG A 248 -8.52 60.65 -6.23
C ARG A 248 -8.01 60.44 -4.80
N ARG A 249 -8.35 61.37 -3.90
CA ARG A 249 -8.14 61.20 -2.45
C ARG A 249 -9.42 60.62 -1.85
N LEU A 250 -9.41 59.33 -1.53
CA LEU A 250 -10.56 58.58 -1.05
C LEU A 250 -10.28 58.04 0.36
N SER A 251 -11.31 57.98 1.21
CA SER A 251 -11.23 57.27 2.48
C SER A 251 -11.25 55.75 2.27
N PRO A 252 -10.78 54.94 3.24
CA PRO A 252 -10.84 53.47 3.15
C PRO A 252 -12.24 52.93 2.87
N ASP A 253 -13.26 53.56 3.47
CA ASP A 253 -14.67 53.17 3.25
C ASP A 253 -15.10 53.43 1.81
N GLN A 254 -14.69 54.56 1.23
CA GLN A 254 -14.99 54.90 -0.17
C GLN A 254 -14.28 53.96 -1.15
N VAL A 255 -13.04 53.55 -0.87
CA VAL A 255 -12.33 52.56 -1.69
C VAL A 255 -13.03 51.20 -1.63
N ASN A 256 -13.45 50.77 -0.44
CA ASN A 256 -14.17 49.52 -0.27
C ASN A 256 -15.53 49.52 -0.97
N GLU A 257 -16.28 50.61 -0.91
CA GLU A 257 -17.56 50.71 -1.63
C GLU A 257 -17.36 50.67 -3.15
N ILE A 258 -16.38 51.39 -3.70
CA ILE A 258 -16.05 51.35 -5.14
C ILE A 258 -15.68 49.92 -5.58
N ILE A 259 -14.87 49.22 -4.78
CA ILE A 259 -14.48 47.84 -5.07
C ILE A 259 -15.67 46.89 -4.96
N LYS A 260 -16.52 47.03 -3.94
CA LYS A 260 -17.73 46.21 -3.79
C LYS A 260 -18.70 46.43 -4.93
N GLU A 261 -18.97 47.66 -5.33
CA GLU A 261 -19.82 47.97 -6.49
C GLU A 261 -19.26 47.38 -7.78
N TRP A 262 -17.93 47.42 -7.94
CA TRP A 262 -17.26 46.83 -9.09
C TRP A 262 -17.30 45.28 -9.10
N ILE A 263 -17.26 44.64 -7.94
CA ILE A 263 -17.29 43.17 -7.75
C ILE A 263 -18.74 42.62 -7.70
N CYS A 264 -19.72 43.45 -7.36
CA CYS A 264 -21.09 43.00 -7.10
C CYS A 264 -21.71 42.29 -8.32
N THR A 265 -21.82 40.97 -8.21
CA THR A 265 -22.53 40.10 -9.16
C THR A 265 -23.63 39.34 -8.44
N THR A 266 -24.73 39.09 -9.15
CA THR A 266 -26.03 38.67 -8.58
C THR A 266 -26.15 37.16 -8.30
N SER A 267 -25.06 36.36 -8.33
CA SER A 267 -25.14 34.92 -8.06
C SER A 267 -23.85 34.30 -7.51
N ASP A 268 -23.98 33.36 -6.57
CA ASP A 268 -22.89 32.59 -5.92
C ASP A 268 -22.07 31.70 -6.88
N ASN A 269 -22.46 31.61 -8.16
CA ASN A 269 -21.85 30.75 -9.18
C ASN A 269 -21.17 31.55 -10.32
N THR A 270 -20.82 32.81 -10.05
CA THR A 270 -20.12 33.70 -10.99
C THR A 270 -18.62 33.73 -10.70
N VAL A 271 -17.78 33.58 -11.73
CA VAL A 271 -16.33 33.80 -11.66
C VAL A 271 -16.01 35.09 -12.40
N ILE A 272 -15.33 36.03 -11.73
CA ILE A 272 -14.92 37.30 -12.34
C ILE A 272 -13.53 37.11 -12.96
N ALA A 273 -13.43 37.24 -14.28
CA ALA A 273 -12.16 37.28 -14.98
C ALA A 273 -11.70 38.73 -15.11
N ILE A 274 -10.59 39.08 -14.46
CA ILE A 274 -10.04 40.44 -14.48
C ILE A 274 -9.08 40.55 -15.67
N GLU A 275 -9.41 41.41 -16.63
CA GLU A 275 -8.58 41.68 -17.81
C GLU A 275 -7.75 42.96 -17.58
N ASP A 276 -6.43 42.87 -17.77
CA ASP A 276 -5.54 44.05 -17.78
C ASP A 276 -5.59 44.70 -19.18
N ASP A 277 -6.60 45.54 -19.38
CA ASP A 277 -6.92 46.27 -20.60
C ASP A 277 -6.29 47.67 -20.65
N ARG A 278 -5.27 47.91 -19.81
CA ARG A 278 -4.46 49.14 -19.90
C ARG A 278 -3.65 49.07 -21.19
N ASP A 279 -3.61 50.16 -21.95
CA ASP A 279 -2.73 50.31 -23.12
C ASP A 279 -1.26 50.29 -22.68
N ILE A 280 -0.71 49.10 -22.45
CA ILE A 280 0.70 48.88 -22.10
C ILE A 280 1.52 48.97 -23.39
N SER A 281 1.71 50.19 -23.88
CA SER A 281 2.68 50.51 -24.94
C SER A 281 4.12 50.66 -24.43
N SER A 282 4.47 50.13 -23.25
CA SER A 282 5.83 50.27 -22.69
C SER A 282 6.32 49.18 -21.72
N GLY A 283 5.71 47.98 -21.69
CA GLY A 283 6.04 46.92 -20.70
C GLY A 283 6.86 45.72 -21.20
N SER A 284 7.25 45.65 -22.47
CA SER A 284 7.91 44.46 -23.05
C SER A 284 9.38 44.27 -22.64
N ARG A 285 10.03 45.25 -22.00
CA ARG A 285 11.45 45.13 -21.65
C ARG A 285 11.71 44.48 -20.29
N ASP A 286 10.84 44.70 -19.29
CA ASP A 286 11.09 44.22 -17.92
C ASP A 286 10.90 42.70 -17.75
N ARG A 287 9.94 42.07 -18.45
CA ARG A 287 9.84 40.60 -18.46
C ARG A 287 11.04 39.90 -19.09
N SER A 288 11.79 40.59 -19.97
CA SER A 288 12.90 40.01 -20.73
C SER A 288 14.18 39.79 -19.91
N LEU A 289 14.26 40.27 -18.67
CA LEU A 289 15.46 40.16 -17.82
C LEU A 289 15.19 39.43 -16.49
N LEU A 290 13.96 39.00 -16.21
CA LEU A 290 13.62 38.28 -14.97
C LEU A 290 14.32 36.93 -14.84
N TRP A 291 14.71 36.30 -15.95
CA TRP A 291 15.51 35.08 -15.96
C TRP A 291 16.97 35.32 -15.51
N TRP A 292 17.48 36.54 -15.67
CA TRP A 292 18.85 36.90 -15.29
C TRP A 292 19.04 36.87 -13.78
N SER A 293 18.04 37.35 -13.02
CA SER A 293 18.11 37.31 -11.55
C SER A 293 18.19 35.89 -11.00
N LYS A 294 17.54 34.95 -11.70
CA LYS A 294 17.57 33.52 -11.40
C LYS A 294 18.87 32.82 -11.82
N MET A 295 19.54 33.29 -12.86
CA MET A 295 20.89 32.82 -13.24
C MET A 295 21.98 33.30 -12.26
N HIS A 296 21.74 34.41 -11.55
CA HIS A 296 22.72 35.04 -10.66
C HIS A 296 22.17 35.27 -9.25
N PRO A 297 21.74 34.22 -8.52
CA PRO A 297 21.11 34.36 -7.21
C PRO A 297 22.03 35.01 -6.15
N ALA A 298 23.34 35.01 -6.34
CA ALA A 298 24.29 35.71 -5.48
C ALA A 298 24.21 37.24 -5.59
N LEU A 299 23.69 37.78 -6.70
CA LEU A 299 23.59 39.21 -6.96
C LEU A 299 22.24 39.81 -6.55
N PHE A 300 21.18 38.99 -6.48
CA PHE A 300 19.82 39.44 -6.21
C PHE A 300 19.32 38.86 -4.88
N LYS A 301 19.04 39.72 -3.91
CA LYS A 301 18.61 39.33 -2.55
C LYS A 301 17.11 39.14 -2.39
N GLU A 302 16.32 39.65 -3.33
CA GLU A 302 14.86 39.55 -3.32
C GLU A 302 14.41 38.37 -4.17
N ASP A 303 13.50 37.55 -3.62
CA ASP A 303 12.81 36.51 -4.37
C ASP A 303 11.81 37.17 -5.32
N VAL A 304 12.30 37.54 -6.50
CA VAL A 304 11.43 37.99 -7.58
C VAL A 304 10.55 36.81 -8.00
N HIS A 305 9.25 36.91 -7.74
CA HIS A 305 8.25 35.94 -8.18
C HIS A 305 8.15 35.99 -9.71
N PHE A 306 8.91 35.11 -10.36
CA PHE A 306 8.83 34.82 -11.77
C PHE A 306 8.49 33.33 -11.91
N GLU A 307 7.44 33.02 -12.67
CA GLU A 307 7.06 31.63 -12.92
C GLU A 307 8.02 31.03 -13.96
N SER A 308 8.97 30.22 -13.50
CA SER A 308 9.92 29.49 -14.37
C SER A 308 9.24 28.66 -15.46
N ARG A 309 7.97 28.29 -15.24
CA ARG A 309 7.13 27.57 -16.21
C ARG A 309 6.84 28.37 -17.47
N ASP A 310 6.61 29.68 -17.38
CA ASP A 310 6.33 30.50 -18.56
C ASP A 310 7.52 30.54 -19.51
N LEU A 311 8.73 30.57 -18.94
CA LEU A 311 9.96 30.56 -19.71
C LEU A 311 10.25 29.18 -20.29
N GLU A 312 10.03 28.12 -19.52
CA GLU A 312 10.11 26.74 -20.03
C GLU A 312 9.12 26.51 -21.19
N ASP A 313 7.86 26.97 -21.06
CA ASP A 313 6.85 26.85 -22.11
C ASP A 313 7.19 27.69 -23.34
N SER A 314 7.78 28.88 -23.14
CA SER A 314 8.29 29.71 -24.24
C SER A 314 9.46 29.03 -24.97
N LEU A 315 10.41 28.44 -24.23
CA LEU A 315 11.51 27.66 -24.78
C LEU A 315 11.02 26.43 -25.53
N GLU A 316 10.04 25.69 -24.99
CA GLU A 316 9.47 24.52 -25.68
C GLU A 316 8.72 24.91 -26.96
N ARG A 317 8.04 26.06 -27.01
CA ARG A 317 7.39 26.55 -28.23
C ARG A 317 8.40 26.95 -29.31
N GLN A 318 9.50 27.60 -28.92
CA GLN A 318 10.52 28.08 -29.86
C GLN A 318 11.50 26.99 -30.28
N PHE A 319 11.86 26.10 -29.36
CA PHE A 319 12.83 25.01 -29.55
C PHE A 319 12.24 23.68 -29.07
N PRO A 320 11.24 23.10 -29.76
CA PRO A 320 10.58 21.88 -29.30
C PRO A 320 11.59 20.77 -28.98
N SER A 321 11.52 20.21 -27.78
CA SER A 321 12.45 19.18 -27.28
C SER A 321 12.53 17.96 -28.21
N MET A 322 11.40 17.62 -28.84
CA MET A 322 11.33 16.56 -29.86
C MET A 322 12.16 16.87 -31.10
N GLN A 323 12.24 18.13 -31.52
CA GLN A 323 13.06 18.56 -32.66
C GLN A 323 14.54 18.72 -32.26
N LEU A 324 14.81 19.05 -30.99
CA LEU A 324 16.17 19.09 -30.46
C LEU A 324 16.82 17.71 -30.39
N LYS A 325 16.03 16.61 -30.38
CA LYS A 325 16.54 15.23 -30.33
C LYS A 325 17.62 14.96 -31.36
N ASP A 326 17.42 15.36 -32.61
CA ASP A 326 18.39 15.10 -33.69
C ASP A 326 19.65 15.97 -33.61
N THR A 327 19.54 17.16 -33.03
CA THR A 327 20.70 18.00 -32.71
C THR A 327 21.49 17.44 -31.53
N LEU A 328 20.81 17.04 -30.46
CA LEU A 328 21.42 16.42 -29.28
C LEU A 328 22.10 15.08 -29.63
N LYS A 329 21.50 14.27 -30.52
CA LYS A 329 22.10 13.02 -31.01
C LYS A 329 23.45 13.20 -31.70
N ARG A 330 23.73 14.39 -32.26
CA ARG A 330 25.01 14.70 -32.92
C ARG A 330 26.12 15.07 -31.95
N LEU A 331 25.77 15.38 -30.69
CA LEU A 331 26.75 15.63 -29.65
C LEU A 331 27.38 14.31 -29.19
N ASP A 332 28.64 14.38 -28.77
CA ASP A 332 29.30 13.30 -28.03
C ASP A 332 28.78 13.23 -26.58
N ASP A 333 29.17 12.20 -25.85
CA ASP A 333 28.64 11.96 -24.49
C ASP A 333 28.99 13.11 -23.54
N GLY A 334 30.18 13.70 -23.70
CA GLY A 334 30.61 14.89 -22.98
C GLY A 334 29.75 16.12 -23.29
N GLY A 335 29.42 16.35 -24.56
CA GLY A 335 28.54 17.43 -25.00
C GLY A 335 27.11 17.28 -24.49
N ILE A 336 26.56 16.06 -24.47
CA ILE A 336 25.23 15.79 -23.88
C ILE A 336 25.25 16.05 -22.37
N LEU A 337 26.27 15.57 -21.65
CA LEU A 337 26.40 15.82 -20.21
C LEU A 337 26.54 17.33 -19.92
N ALA A 338 27.38 18.04 -20.68
CA ALA A 338 27.55 19.48 -20.55
C ALA A 338 26.24 20.23 -20.79
N PHE A 339 25.43 19.79 -21.76
CA PHE A 339 24.10 20.36 -21.99
C PHE A 339 23.18 20.18 -20.79
N ILE A 340 23.03 18.94 -20.28
CA ILE A 340 22.19 18.62 -19.11
C ILE A 340 22.57 19.46 -17.89
N LYS A 341 23.88 19.65 -17.68
CA LYS A 341 24.40 20.40 -16.53
C LYS A 341 24.16 21.89 -16.60
N ASN A 342 24.27 22.47 -17.80
CA ASN A 342 24.31 23.93 -17.98
C ASN A 342 22.97 24.52 -18.44
N GLU A 343 22.03 23.71 -18.94
CA GLU A 343 20.70 24.17 -19.32
C GLU A 343 19.89 24.57 -18.07
N PRO A 344 19.57 25.86 -17.87
CA PRO A 344 19.00 26.32 -16.61
C PRO A 344 17.48 26.23 -16.54
N PHE A 345 16.78 26.09 -17.67
CA PHE A 345 15.33 26.32 -17.71
C PHE A 345 14.54 25.25 -18.46
N HIS A 346 15.14 24.57 -19.44
CA HIS A 346 14.41 23.72 -20.38
C HIS A 346 14.35 22.24 -19.94
N THR A 347 13.57 21.93 -18.89
CA THR A 347 13.49 20.56 -18.33
C THR A 347 13.16 19.50 -19.38
N LYS A 348 12.25 19.79 -20.32
CA LYS A 348 11.90 18.86 -21.42
C LYS A 348 13.08 18.53 -22.33
N ALA A 349 13.92 19.52 -22.69
CA ALA A 349 15.13 19.28 -23.47
C ALA A 349 16.18 18.52 -22.66
N ILE A 350 16.34 18.84 -21.38
CA ILE A 350 17.22 18.09 -20.46
C ILE A 350 16.79 16.63 -20.37
N ARG A 351 15.48 16.35 -20.26
CA ARG A 351 14.95 14.99 -20.28
C ARG A 351 15.35 14.26 -21.55
N MET A 352 15.21 14.89 -22.72
CA MET A 352 15.59 14.28 -24.00
C MET A 352 17.09 13.98 -24.06
N ALA A 353 17.93 14.91 -23.60
CA ALA A 353 19.37 14.70 -23.51
C ALA A 353 19.72 13.55 -22.54
N TRP A 354 19.06 13.48 -21.38
CA TRP A 354 19.26 12.41 -20.42
C TRP A 354 18.85 11.04 -20.98
N LEU A 355 17.75 10.94 -21.72
CA LEU A 355 17.32 9.71 -22.39
C LEU A 355 18.40 9.21 -23.37
N LEU A 356 18.95 10.11 -24.20
CA LEU A 356 20.02 9.77 -25.14
C LEU A 356 21.29 9.32 -24.41
N LEU A 357 21.68 10.02 -23.34
CA LEU A 357 22.84 9.62 -22.54
C LEU A 357 22.62 8.25 -21.89
N ALA A 358 21.42 8.01 -21.33
CA ALA A 358 21.07 6.73 -20.73
C ALA A 358 21.15 5.59 -21.76
N GLU A 359 20.57 5.76 -22.96
CA GLU A 359 20.66 4.78 -24.05
C GLU A 359 22.12 4.42 -24.38
N ARG A 360 23.00 5.43 -24.52
CA ARG A 360 24.42 5.21 -24.82
C ARG A 360 25.18 4.52 -23.69
N ILE A 361 24.94 4.95 -22.46
CA ILE A 361 25.57 4.36 -21.27
C ILE A 361 25.12 2.89 -21.09
N LEU A 362 23.84 2.58 -21.32
CA LEU A 362 23.34 1.20 -21.33
C LEU A 362 23.94 0.36 -22.48
N ALA A 363 24.22 1.00 -23.62
CA ALA A 363 25.01 0.43 -24.71
C ALA A 363 26.52 0.34 -24.41
N LYS A 364 26.92 0.54 -23.14
CA LYS A 364 28.30 0.45 -22.61
C LYS A 364 29.25 1.55 -23.10
N ALA A 365 28.73 2.71 -23.51
CA ALA A 365 29.57 3.89 -23.69
C ALA A 365 30.25 4.28 -22.36
N PRO A 366 31.50 4.76 -22.38
CA PRO A 366 32.18 5.19 -21.17
C PRO A 366 31.54 6.45 -20.59
N TRP A 367 31.55 6.60 -19.26
CA TRP A 367 31.19 7.87 -18.63
C TRP A 367 32.15 8.99 -19.08
N PRO A 368 31.65 10.17 -19.46
CA PRO A 368 32.50 11.32 -19.76
C PRO A 368 33.29 11.78 -18.52
N ASP A 369 34.62 11.85 -18.62
CA ASP A 369 35.50 12.21 -17.49
C ASP A 369 35.39 13.69 -17.07
N GLN A 370 35.63 13.95 -15.78
CA GLN A 370 35.82 15.27 -15.14
C GLN A 370 34.68 16.30 -15.24
N ALA A 371 33.64 16.14 -14.44
CA ALA A 371 32.98 17.30 -13.82
C ALA A 371 32.16 16.85 -12.59
N ALA A 372 31.99 17.73 -11.61
CA ALA A 372 30.99 17.54 -10.55
C ALA A 372 29.62 17.19 -11.19
N LEU A 373 28.79 16.41 -10.51
CA LEU A 373 27.44 16.09 -11.00
C LEU A 373 26.45 17.24 -10.77
N ASP A 374 26.95 18.47 -10.63
CA ASP A 374 26.15 19.66 -10.36
C ASP A 374 25.29 20.04 -11.56
N CYS A 375 24.06 20.48 -11.29
CA CYS A 375 23.11 20.92 -12.30
C CYS A 375 22.73 22.37 -11.99
N ARG A 376 22.83 23.24 -13.00
CA ARG A 376 22.54 24.68 -12.90
C ARG A 376 21.07 25.03 -13.15
N HIS A 377 20.20 24.03 -13.12
CA HIS A 377 18.77 24.25 -13.28
C HIS A 377 18.25 25.22 -12.20
N VAL A 378 17.44 26.20 -12.63
CA VAL A 378 16.96 27.28 -11.76
C VAL A 378 16.12 26.76 -10.59
N ASP A 379 15.29 25.75 -10.87
CA ASP A 379 14.51 25.08 -9.85
C ASP A 379 15.40 24.07 -9.12
N ARG A 380 15.68 24.34 -7.85
CA ARG A 380 16.53 23.50 -7.00
C ARG A 380 16.01 22.07 -6.84
N GLY A 381 14.69 21.88 -6.77
CA GLY A 381 14.09 20.55 -6.64
C GLY A 381 14.24 19.73 -7.92
N ILE A 382 14.10 20.37 -9.08
CA ILE A 382 14.39 19.74 -10.38
C ILE A 382 15.90 19.48 -10.53
N ALA A 383 16.75 20.43 -10.14
CA ALA A 383 18.19 20.28 -10.17
C ALA A 383 18.63 19.02 -9.40
N VAL A 384 18.22 18.86 -8.13
CA VAL A 384 18.54 17.67 -7.31
C VAL A 384 18.13 16.38 -8.02
N LYS A 385 16.91 16.33 -8.56
CA LYS A 385 16.40 15.17 -9.31
C LYS A 385 17.20 14.85 -10.59
N ILE A 386 17.75 15.86 -11.26
CA ILE A 386 18.65 15.67 -12.40
C ILE A 386 19.99 15.10 -11.93
N GLN A 387 20.54 15.63 -10.83
CA GLN A 387 21.81 15.16 -10.26
C GLN A 387 21.71 13.70 -9.82
N GLU A 388 20.62 13.31 -9.16
CA GLU A 388 20.32 11.92 -8.80
C GLU A 388 20.31 11.01 -10.04
N ARG A 389 19.62 11.42 -11.10
CA ARG A 389 19.56 10.69 -12.38
C ARG A 389 20.94 10.52 -13.04
N LEU A 390 21.77 11.54 -13.01
CA LEU A 390 23.14 11.46 -13.53
C LEU A 390 24.03 10.57 -12.65
N SER A 391 23.87 10.64 -11.33
CA SER A 391 24.57 9.78 -10.37
C SER A 391 24.25 8.30 -10.59
N VAL A 392 22.98 7.99 -10.89
CA VAL A 392 22.56 6.64 -11.29
C VAL A 392 23.34 6.21 -12.53
N LEU A 393 23.30 6.95 -13.64
CA LEU A 393 24.01 6.58 -14.87
C LEU A 393 25.53 6.41 -14.67
N ASN A 394 26.16 7.28 -13.89
CA ASN A 394 27.58 7.17 -13.53
C ASN A 394 27.87 5.89 -12.74
N THR A 395 27.02 5.57 -11.76
CA THR A 395 27.13 4.34 -10.97
C THR A 395 27.05 3.12 -11.87
N ILE A 396 26.07 3.07 -12.77
CA ILE A 396 25.99 1.98 -13.73
C ILE A 396 27.31 1.94 -14.53
N SER A 397 27.80 3.11 -15.02
CA SER A 397 29.03 3.23 -15.85
C SER A 397 30.23 2.55 -15.20
N SER A 398 30.40 2.80 -13.90
CA SER A 398 31.46 2.21 -13.09
C SER A 398 31.32 0.69 -12.92
N LEU A 399 30.09 0.18 -12.80
CA LEU A 399 29.80 -1.23 -12.54
C LEU A 399 30.00 -2.12 -13.77
N TRP A 400 29.88 -1.60 -15.00
CA TRP A 400 30.22 -2.39 -16.20
C TRP A 400 31.70 -2.77 -16.27
N LYS A 401 32.57 -1.99 -15.62
CA LYS A 401 34.02 -2.26 -15.54
C LYS A 401 34.38 -3.23 -14.41
N ALA A 402 33.46 -3.53 -13.50
CA ALA A 402 33.71 -4.42 -12.38
C ALA A 402 33.77 -5.90 -12.84
N SER A 403 34.55 -6.71 -12.13
CA SER A 403 34.52 -8.16 -12.28
C SER A 403 33.33 -8.76 -11.53
N PHE A 404 32.98 -10.01 -11.86
CA PHE A 404 32.03 -10.76 -11.04
C PHE A 404 32.68 -11.14 -9.69
N PRO A 405 31.93 -11.10 -8.58
CA PRO A 405 30.48 -10.85 -8.52
C PRO A 405 30.06 -9.37 -8.43
N ALA A 406 30.99 -8.43 -8.25
CA ALA A 406 30.68 -7.01 -8.07
C ALA A 406 29.85 -6.40 -9.22
N ALA A 407 30.02 -6.89 -10.45
CA ALA A 407 29.21 -6.49 -11.61
C ALA A 407 27.70 -6.75 -11.44
N LEU A 408 27.29 -7.74 -10.64
CA LEU A 408 25.87 -8.05 -10.40
C LEU A 408 25.09 -6.87 -9.79
N ARG A 409 25.79 -6.01 -9.03
CA ARG A 409 25.24 -4.81 -8.40
C ARG A 409 24.59 -3.83 -9.39
N VAL A 410 24.96 -3.90 -10.67
CA VAL A 410 24.41 -3.07 -11.74
C VAL A 410 22.88 -3.19 -11.84
N ARG A 411 22.32 -4.32 -11.38
CA ARG A 411 20.88 -4.57 -11.37
C ARG A 411 20.11 -3.57 -10.50
N ILE A 412 20.68 -3.12 -9.38
CA ILE A 412 20.04 -2.17 -8.46
C ILE A 412 19.76 -0.81 -9.15
N PRO A 413 20.77 -0.08 -9.67
CA PRO A 413 20.52 1.19 -10.35
C PRO A 413 19.71 1.02 -11.65
N LEU A 414 19.84 -0.09 -12.37
CA LEU A 414 18.98 -0.39 -13.54
C LEU A 414 17.51 -0.53 -13.14
N SER A 415 17.21 -1.14 -11.99
CA SER A 415 15.84 -1.21 -11.46
C SER A 415 15.28 0.19 -11.17
N GLY A 416 16.13 1.10 -10.65
CA GLY A 416 15.77 2.50 -10.42
C GLY A 416 15.39 3.23 -11.71
N ILE A 417 16.15 3.02 -12.80
CA ILE A 417 15.79 3.57 -14.12
C ILE A 417 14.44 3.04 -14.58
N SER A 418 14.16 1.74 -14.45
CA SER A 418 12.94 1.13 -15.00
C SER A 418 11.62 1.75 -14.50
N VAL A 419 11.65 2.33 -13.29
CA VAL A 419 10.51 3.00 -12.63
C VAL A 419 10.61 4.53 -12.62
N ASP A 420 11.65 5.11 -13.24
CA ASP A 420 11.82 6.57 -13.29
C ASP A 420 10.77 7.21 -14.23
N SER A 421 10.23 8.35 -13.82
CA SER A 421 9.18 9.06 -14.54
C SER A 421 9.61 9.62 -15.90
N TRP A 422 10.92 9.73 -16.16
CA TRP A 422 11.44 10.21 -17.44
C TRP A 422 11.54 9.12 -18.50
N VAL A 423 11.59 7.85 -18.09
CA VAL A 423 11.87 6.71 -18.96
C VAL A 423 10.72 6.44 -19.94
N THR A 424 11.10 6.17 -21.19
CA THR A 424 10.20 5.74 -22.25
C THR A 424 10.14 4.21 -22.31
N GLU A 425 9.19 3.65 -23.07
CA GLU A 425 9.05 2.19 -23.21
C GLU A 425 10.26 1.56 -23.93
N GLU A 426 10.89 2.29 -24.84
CA GLU A 426 12.09 1.87 -25.54
C GLU A 426 13.28 1.73 -24.58
N LEU A 427 13.53 2.77 -23.78
CA LEU A 427 14.60 2.73 -22.78
C LEU A 427 14.31 1.67 -21.70
N ARG A 428 13.05 1.50 -21.29
CA ARG A 428 12.64 0.42 -20.38
C ARG A 428 12.94 -0.95 -20.97
N SER A 429 12.68 -1.16 -22.26
CA SER A 429 12.99 -2.41 -22.95
C SER A 429 14.50 -2.66 -22.97
N LEU A 430 15.31 -1.64 -23.27
CA LEU A 430 16.78 -1.72 -23.23
C LEU A 430 17.31 -2.05 -21.83
N VAL A 431 16.70 -1.50 -20.77
CA VAL A 431 17.02 -1.86 -19.37
C VAL A 431 16.82 -3.36 -19.14
N PHE A 432 15.67 -3.93 -19.53
CA PHE A 432 15.40 -5.36 -19.32
C PHE A 432 16.27 -6.28 -20.18
N GLU A 433 16.64 -5.86 -21.39
CA GLU A 433 17.64 -6.56 -22.21
C GLU A 433 19.01 -6.56 -21.53
N THR A 434 19.42 -5.41 -20.99
CA THR A 434 20.67 -5.26 -20.23
C THR A 434 20.67 -6.14 -18.99
N LEU A 435 19.56 -6.18 -18.24
CA LEU A 435 19.40 -7.05 -17.07
C LEU A 435 19.54 -8.53 -17.43
N ARG A 436 18.95 -8.96 -18.55
CA ARG A 436 19.09 -10.34 -19.05
C ARG A 436 20.54 -10.67 -19.41
N ALA A 437 21.24 -9.76 -20.08
CA ALA A 437 22.64 -9.95 -20.44
C ALA A 437 23.57 -10.02 -19.20
N VAL A 438 23.26 -9.25 -18.15
CA VAL A 438 23.97 -9.32 -16.87
C VAL A 438 23.69 -10.65 -16.17
N ALA A 439 22.43 -11.10 -16.14
CA ALA A 439 22.06 -12.39 -15.55
C ALA A 439 22.79 -13.55 -16.22
N GLN A 440 22.81 -13.59 -17.56
CA GLN A 440 23.49 -14.63 -18.32
C GLN A 440 25.00 -14.73 -18.01
N ARG A 441 25.69 -13.58 -17.94
CA ARG A 441 27.11 -13.55 -17.53
C ARG A 441 27.30 -13.92 -16.07
N GLY A 442 26.32 -13.59 -15.23
CA GLY A 442 26.30 -14.01 -13.84
C GLY A 442 26.11 -15.52 -13.71
N ASP A 443 25.36 -16.17 -14.59
CA ASP A 443 25.20 -17.62 -14.61
C ASP A 443 26.52 -18.34 -14.93
N GLU A 444 27.36 -17.75 -15.78
CA GLU A 444 28.73 -18.23 -16.01
C GLU A 444 29.54 -18.20 -14.71
N TRP A 445 29.47 -17.11 -13.95
CA TRP A 445 30.11 -17.00 -12.63
C TRP A 445 29.50 -17.97 -11.62
N LEU A 446 28.17 -18.11 -11.56
CA LEU A 446 27.47 -19.09 -10.73
C LEU A 446 27.99 -20.51 -11.01
N GLY A 447 28.27 -20.84 -12.28
CA GLY A 447 28.85 -22.11 -12.70
C GLY A 447 30.23 -22.39 -12.10
N THR A 448 30.99 -21.36 -11.74
CA THR A 448 32.32 -21.46 -11.11
C THR A 448 32.28 -21.59 -9.59
N LEU A 449 31.14 -21.33 -8.96
CA LEU A 449 31.01 -21.43 -7.51
C LEU A 449 30.94 -22.89 -7.06
N PRO A 450 31.52 -23.23 -5.90
CA PRO A 450 31.32 -24.54 -5.29
C PRO A 450 29.85 -24.72 -4.92
N ALA A 451 29.36 -25.95 -5.00
CA ALA A 451 28.06 -26.30 -4.46
C ALA A 451 28.04 -26.03 -2.94
N VAL A 452 26.90 -25.58 -2.42
CA VAL A 452 26.76 -25.36 -0.99
C VAL A 452 26.83 -26.68 -0.24
N GLU A 453 27.75 -26.77 0.73
CA GLU A 453 27.83 -27.93 1.61
C GLU A 453 26.78 -27.83 2.74
N PRO A 454 26.16 -28.95 3.14
CA PRO A 454 25.26 -28.99 4.28
C PRO A 454 25.89 -28.43 5.55
N ILE A 455 25.13 -27.65 6.30
CA ILE A 455 25.56 -27.12 7.60
C ILE A 455 25.58 -28.26 8.61
N GLU A 456 26.75 -28.52 9.19
CA GLU A 456 26.90 -29.46 10.30
C GLU A 456 26.18 -28.93 11.55
N LEU A 457 25.36 -29.77 12.18
CA LEU A 457 24.56 -29.40 13.36
C LEU A 457 25.11 -29.99 14.67
N SER A 458 26.15 -30.82 14.59
CA SER A 458 26.74 -31.58 15.69
C SER A 458 27.48 -30.71 16.70
N ASP A 459 28.02 -29.57 16.27
CA ASP A 459 28.67 -28.56 17.12
C ASP A 459 27.68 -27.48 17.58
N HIS A 460 26.38 -27.72 17.39
CA HIS A 460 25.28 -26.89 17.88
C HIS A 460 25.38 -25.43 17.40
N PRO A 461 25.47 -25.14 16.09
CA PRO A 461 25.59 -23.76 15.62
C PRO A 461 24.31 -22.97 15.86
N VAL A 462 24.41 -21.65 15.84
CA VAL A 462 23.27 -20.76 15.62
C VAL A 462 23.29 -20.37 14.14
N VAL A 463 22.21 -20.67 13.42
CA VAL A 463 22.10 -20.39 11.98
C VAL A 463 21.04 -19.33 11.74
N LEU A 464 21.45 -18.20 11.18
CA LEU A 464 20.58 -17.11 10.74
C LEU A 464 20.39 -17.18 9.22
N ILE A 465 19.16 -17.43 8.78
CA ILE A 465 18.76 -17.45 7.38
C ILE A 465 17.98 -16.18 7.10
N ILE A 466 18.52 -15.30 6.25
CA ILE A 466 17.80 -14.12 5.78
C ILE A 466 17.10 -14.46 4.47
N ASP A 467 15.78 -14.42 4.49
CA ASP A 467 14.93 -14.90 3.41
C ASP A 467 14.99 -13.99 2.16
N GLY A 468 15.24 -14.58 1.00
CA GLY A 468 15.11 -13.87 -0.29
C GLY A 468 16.25 -12.88 -0.64
N ILE A 469 17.46 -13.00 -0.09
CA ILE A 469 18.52 -12.03 -0.37
C ILE A 469 19.38 -12.45 -1.56
N SER A 470 19.33 -11.65 -2.62
CA SER A 470 20.10 -11.86 -3.85
C SER A 470 21.55 -11.33 -3.73
N PRO A 471 22.49 -11.82 -4.56
CA PRO A 471 23.91 -11.50 -4.44
C PRO A 471 24.23 -10.00 -4.58
N ASP A 472 23.55 -9.29 -5.48
CA ASP A 472 23.69 -7.84 -5.65
C ASP A 472 23.26 -7.06 -4.40
N VAL A 473 22.21 -7.51 -3.72
CA VAL A 473 21.73 -6.90 -2.48
C VAL A 473 22.75 -7.09 -1.36
N TRP A 474 23.29 -8.30 -1.19
CA TRP A 474 24.38 -8.57 -0.26
C TRP A 474 25.58 -7.66 -0.52
N LEU A 475 26.06 -7.63 -1.76
CA LEU A 475 27.24 -6.84 -2.14
C LEU A 475 27.05 -5.33 -1.92
N GLU A 476 25.84 -4.81 -2.12
CA GLU A 476 25.54 -3.40 -1.88
C GLU A 476 25.39 -3.10 -0.38
N ALA A 477 24.69 -3.96 0.38
CA ALA A 477 24.52 -3.79 1.82
C ALA A 477 25.87 -3.81 2.55
N THR A 478 26.76 -4.74 2.20
CA THR A 478 28.04 -4.92 2.90
C THR A 478 29.11 -3.88 2.56
N LYS A 479 28.89 -3.06 1.52
CA LYS A 479 29.80 -1.96 1.17
C LYS A 479 29.66 -0.77 2.13
N THR A 480 28.49 -0.61 2.72
CA THR A 480 28.16 0.54 3.57
C THR A 480 28.88 0.43 4.92
N PRO A 481 29.36 1.54 5.52
CA PRO A 481 30.19 1.49 6.73
C PRO A 481 29.65 0.67 7.91
N GLY A 482 28.33 0.51 8.05
CA GLY A 482 27.74 -0.35 9.09
C GLY A 482 27.23 -1.72 8.61
N GLY A 483 27.09 -1.97 7.30
CA GLY A 483 26.69 -3.28 6.77
C GLY A 483 27.79 -4.35 6.77
N LYS A 484 28.93 -4.10 7.42
CA LYS A 484 30.06 -5.03 7.43
C LYS A 484 29.69 -6.30 8.20
N LEU A 485 30.00 -7.45 7.61
CA LEU A 485 29.95 -8.76 8.28
C LEU A 485 31.10 -8.94 9.31
N GLY A 486 31.74 -7.85 9.75
CA GLY A 486 32.86 -7.86 10.70
C GLY A 486 33.96 -8.84 10.30
N ASP A 487 34.43 -9.60 11.28
CA ASP A 487 35.48 -10.63 11.14
C ASP A 487 34.96 -11.97 10.58
N GLY A 488 33.72 -11.99 10.07
CA GLY A 488 33.17 -13.19 9.46
C GLY A 488 33.95 -13.54 8.20
N SER A 489 33.98 -14.82 7.84
CA SER A 489 34.59 -15.29 6.59
C SER A 489 33.50 -15.49 5.51
N PRO A 490 33.06 -14.43 4.79
CA PRO A 490 32.04 -14.56 3.76
C PRO A 490 32.56 -15.32 2.54
N ALA A 491 31.81 -16.32 2.09
CA ALA A 491 32.06 -17.05 0.86
C ALA A 491 30.76 -17.24 0.06
N TRP A 492 30.92 -17.33 -1.27
CA TRP A 492 29.82 -17.53 -2.21
C TRP A 492 29.71 -19.00 -2.60
N PHE A 493 28.48 -19.50 -2.61
CA PHE A 493 28.16 -20.89 -2.97
C PHE A 493 27.01 -20.93 -3.97
N ARG A 494 26.93 -22.05 -4.70
CA ARG A 494 25.81 -22.38 -5.57
C ARG A 494 24.81 -23.29 -4.87
N LEU A 495 23.56 -22.87 -4.86
CA LEU A 495 22.42 -23.71 -4.45
C LEU A 495 21.98 -24.62 -5.60
N GLU A 496 22.15 -25.94 -5.44
CA GLU A 496 21.71 -26.94 -6.43
C GLU A 496 20.20 -27.20 -6.40
N ALA A 497 19.57 -27.01 -5.24
CA ALA A 497 18.13 -27.18 -5.10
C ALA A 497 17.35 -26.08 -5.83
N ALA A 498 16.06 -26.35 -6.04
CA ALA A 498 15.15 -25.33 -6.54
C ALA A 498 15.14 -24.10 -5.62
N ALA A 499 15.17 -22.90 -6.19
CA ALA A 499 15.13 -21.62 -5.49
C ALA A 499 13.74 -21.31 -4.89
N LYS A 500 13.29 -22.20 -4.02
CA LYS A 500 12.08 -22.13 -3.21
C LYS A 500 12.46 -22.45 -1.79
N THR A 501 11.97 -21.67 -0.83
CA THR A 501 12.27 -21.79 0.60
C THR A 501 12.43 -23.23 1.10
N ALA A 502 11.40 -24.08 0.95
CA ALA A 502 11.43 -25.43 1.52
C ALA A 502 12.59 -26.28 0.96
N ALA A 503 12.77 -26.27 -0.37
CA ALA A 503 13.83 -27.04 -1.03
C ALA A 503 15.22 -26.45 -0.75
N ALA A 504 15.32 -25.12 -0.72
CA ALA A 504 16.55 -24.41 -0.44
C ALA A 504 17.04 -24.65 1.00
N VAL A 505 16.14 -24.51 1.97
CA VAL A 505 16.43 -24.81 3.39
C VAL A 505 16.80 -26.28 3.54
N GLY A 506 16.07 -27.21 2.91
CA GLY A 506 16.44 -28.63 2.93
C GLY A 506 17.88 -28.87 2.44
N ALA A 507 18.27 -28.23 1.32
CA ALA A 507 19.62 -28.34 0.79
C ALA A 507 20.70 -27.72 1.69
N LEU A 508 20.41 -26.59 2.36
CA LEU A 508 21.35 -25.97 3.31
C LEU A 508 21.73 -26.90 4.46
N PHE A 509 20.87 -27.85 4.83
CA PHE A 509 21.10 -28.78 5.94
C PHE A 509 21.22 -30.25 5.51
N GLY A 510 21.18 -30.54 4.21
CA GLY A 510 21.28 -31.90 3.67
C GLY A 510 20.09 -32.79 4.05
N PHE A 511 18.88 -32.23 4.06
CA PHE A 511 17.65 -32.95 4.37
C PHE A 511 16.96 -33.44 3.08
N ASP A 512 16.56 -34.72 3.09
CA ASP A 512 15.82 -35.34 1.98
C ASP A 512 14.29 -35.14 2.09
N GLN A 513 13.80 -34.79 3.28
CA GLN A 513 12.38 -34.58 3.60
C GLN A 513 12.10 -33.08 3.85
N ASP A 514 10.87 -32.76 4.27
CA ASP A 514 10.53 -31.40 4.65
C ASP A 514 11.43 -30.93 5.81
N ALA A 515 12.04 -29.75 5.64
CA ALA A 515 13.04 -29.28 6.59
C ALA A 515 12.45 -29.00 7.97
N MET A 516 11.18 -28.60 8.06
CA MET A 516 10.53 -28.32 9.34
C MET A 516 10.30 -29.62 10.13
N ASP A 517 9.89 -30.68 9.43
CA ASP A 517 9.70 -32.00 10.03
C ASP A 517 11.05 -32.56 10.53
N GLU A 518 12.13 -32.39 9.76
CA GLU A 518 13.48 -32.81 10.15
C GLU A 518 14.01 -32.04 11.37
N PHE A 519 13.83 -30.71 11.41
CA PHE A 519 14.19 -29.93 12.59
C PHE A 519 13.41 -30.37 13.83
N ASN A 520 12.10 -30.56 13.70
CA ASN A 520 11.25 -31.00 14.79
C ASN A 520 11.62 -32.41 15.29
N ALA A 521 11.86 -33.36 14.37
CA ALA A 521 12.27 -34.73 14.70
C ALA A 521 13.61 -34.78 15.44
N ARG A 522 14.52 -33.84 15.14
CA ARG A 522 15.83 -33.71 15.79
C ARG A 522 15.80 -32.81 17.03
N GLY A 523 14.64 -32.26 17.40
CA GLY A 523 14.48 -31.35 18.54
C GLY A 523 15.25 -30.03 18.38
N ILE A 524 15.46 -29.58 17.14
CA ILE A 524 16.18 -28.34 16.82
C ILE A 524 15.18 -27.19 16.76
N PRO A 525 15.30 -26.16 17.62
CA PRO A 525 14.43 -25.00 17.56
C PRO A 525 14.57 -24.27 16.22
N TYR A 526 13.42 -24.06 15.57
CA TYR A 526 13.30 -23.26 14.36
C TYR A 526 12.41 -22.05 14.65
N HIS A 527 13.00 -20.85 14.57
CA HIS A 527 12.31 -19.60 14.85
C HIS A 527 12.10 -18.81 13.55
N HIS A 528 10.86 -18.45 13.25
CA HIS A 528 10.53 -17.56 12.13
C HIS A 528 10.18 -16.17 12.65
N VAL A 529 10.97 -15.18 12.23
CA VAL A 529 10.84 -13.77 12.59
C VAL A 529 10.55 -12.99 11.30
N LYS A 530 9.67 -11.99 11.33
CA LYS A 530 9.32 -11.19 10.15
C LYS A 530 10.32 -10.08 9.85
N GLY A 531 11.10 -9.65 10.83
CA GLY A 531 12.16 -8.64 10.69
C GLY A 531 11.67 -7.19 10.73
N ASN A 532 10.35 -6.93 10.76
CA ASN A 532 9.75 -5.61 10.85
C ASN A 532 9.19 -5.29 12.26
N GLU A 533 9.60 -6.06 13.26
CA GLU A 533 9.08 -5.92 14.61
C GLU A 533 9.59 -4.65 15.30
N GLN A 534 8.78 -4.14 16.25
CA GLN A 534 9.17 -3.01 17.11
C GLN A 534 10.29 -3.38 18.10
N HIS A 535 10.50 -4.67 18.35
CA HIS A 535 11.50 -5.20 19.27
C HIS A 535 12.65 -5.83 18.49
N GLY A 536 13.86 -5.84 19.07
CA GLY A 536 15.02 -6.46 18.43
C GLY A 536 14.88 -7.98 18.38
N LEU A 537 15.66 -8.63 17.52
CA LEU A 537 15.58 -10.08 17.33
C LEU A 537 15.89 -10.84 18.63
N ALA A 538 16.84 -10.34 19.43
CA ALA A 538 17.15 -10.90 20.75
C ALA A 538 15.99 -10.80 21.76
N ASP A 539 15.07 -9.84 21.59
CA ASP A 539 13.92 -9.67 22.49
C ASP A 539 12.74 -10.60 22.10
N LEU A 540 12.73 -11.07 20.85
CA LEU A 540 11.68 -11.92 20.28
C LEU A 540 12.02 -13.40 20.38
N LEU A 541 13.29 -13.73 20.50
CA LEU A 541 13.76 -15.10 20.58
C LEU A 541 13.87 -15.54 22.04
N PRO A 542 13.43 -16.77 22.37
CA PRO A 542 13.69 -17.34 23.68
C PRO A 542 15.20 -17.55 23.87
N GLU A 543 15.61 -17.77 25.12
CA GLU A 543 16.99 -18.17 25.40
C GLU A 543 17.36 -19.44 24.63
N PHE A 544 18.54 -19.42 23.99
CA PHE A 544 19.00 -20.55 23.20
C PHE A 544 19.42 -21.70 24.12
N PRO A 545 18.96 -22.94 23.87
CA PRO A 545 19.43 -24.08 24.64
C PRO A 545 20.92 -24.31 24.39
N GLU A 546 21.69 -24.58 25.45
CA GLU A 546 23.17 -24.64 25.41
C GLU A 546 23.74 -25.78 24.55
N LYS A 547 22.97 -26.84 24.31
CA LYS A 547 23.45 -28.10 23.68
C LYS A 547 22.64 -28.53 22.46
N THR A 548 21.98 -27.60 21.80
CA THR A 548 21.25 -27.88 20.57
C THR A 548 21.50 -26.77 19.56
N ALA A 549 21.62 -27.13 18.28
CA ALA A 549 21.61 -26.15 17.21
C ALA A 549 20.34 -25.29 17.28
N VAL A 550 20.41 -24.05 16.78
CA VAL A 550 19.25 -23.16 16.70
C VAL A 550 19.20 -22.57 15.29
N VAL A 551 18.03 -22.59 14.67
CA VAL A 551 17.82 -22.00 13.34
C VAL A 551 16.85 -20.83 13.46
N ILE A 552 17.23 -19.69 12.91
CA ILE A 552 16.46 -18.46 12.91
C ILE A 552 16.28 -18.05 11.45
N ARG A 553 15.04 -18.04 10.96
CA ARG A 553 14.71 -17.50 9.63
C ARG A 553 14.07 -16.13 9.78
N VAL A 554 14.54 -15.18 8.97
CA VAL A 554 14.05 -13.80 8.98
C VAL A 554 13.39 -13.47 7.64
N GLY A 555 12.07 -13.35 7.63
CA GLY A 555 11.22 -13.00 6.48
C GLY A 555 11.23 -11.52 6.10
N LEU A 556 12.35 -10.81 6.32
CA LEU A 556 12.48 -9.35 6.21
C LEU A 556 12.10 -8.81 4.81
N VAL A 557 12.44 -9.57 3.78
CA VAL A 557 12.43 -9.10 2.39
C VAL A 557 11.37 -9.82 1.55
N ASP A 558 11.18 -11.13 1.72
CA ASP A 558 10.24 -11.92 0.91
C ASP A 558 8.79 -11.46 1.10
N GLU A 559 8.31 -11.31 2.34
CA GLU A 559 6.95 -10.80 2.60
C GLU A 559 6.74 -9.39 2.01
N GLY A 560 7.76 -8.52 2.13
CA GLY A 560 7.72 -7.14 1.62
C GLY A 560 7.80 -7.01 0.11
N ALA A 561 8.61 -7.86 -0.54
CA ALA A 561 8.79 -7.90 -1.99
C ALA A 561 7.54 -8.46 -2.69
N HIS A 562 6.96 -9.56 -2.19
CA HIS A 562 5.74 -10.15 -2.77
C HIS A 562 4.51 -9.27 -2.62
N ALA A 563 4.43 -8.53 -1.52
CA ALA A 563 3.35 -7.58 -1.29
C ALA A 563 3.53 -6.25 -2.06
N GLY A 564 4.64 -6.08 -2.79
CA GLY A 564 4.95 -4.88 -3.58
C GLY A 564 5.29 -3.64 -2.74
N PHE A 565 5.56 -3.83 -1.45
CA PHE A 565 5.88 -2.74 -0.51
C PHE A 565 7.36 -2.36 -0.52
N LEU A 566 8.24 -3.22 -1.04
CA LEU A 566 9.69 -3.02 -1.05
C LEU A 566 10.23 -3.13 -2.49
N ARG A 567 10.87 -2.07 -2.97
CA ARG A 567 11.56 -2.06 -4.28
C ARG A 567 12.97 -2.60 -4.14
N LEU A 568 13.51 -3.19 -5.21
CA LEU A 568 14.89 -3.73 -5.21
C LEU A 568 15.95 -2.73 -4.72
N ALA A 569 15.81 -1.45 -5.08
CA ALA A 569 16.73 -0.40 -4.67
C ALA A 569 16.69 -0.06 -3.17
N GLU A 570 15.62 -0.43 -2.46
CA GLU A 570 15.42 -0.15 -1.04
C GLU A 570 15.95 -1.29 -0.15
N ILE A 571 16.00 -2.53 -0.69
CA ILE A 571 16.39 -3.75 0.04
C ILE A 571 17.78 -3.66 0.66
N PRO A 572 18.84 -3.18 -0.03
CA PRO A 572 20.17 -3.10 0.56
C PRO A 572 20.22 -2.23 1.82
N GLY A 573 19.46 -1.14 1.85
CA GLY A 573 19.37 -0.27 3.02
C GLY A 573 18.70 -0.97 4.20
N VAL A 574 17.60 -1.67 3.95
CA VAL A 574 16.88 -2.46 4.97
C VAL A 574 17.77 -3.57 5.53
N LEU A 575 18.47 -4.30 4.67
CA LEU A 575 19.40 -5.34 5.08
C LEU A 575 20.58 -4.76 5.88
N CYS A 576 21.16 -3.64 5.43
CA CYS A 576 22.25 -2.97 6.14
C CYS A 576 21.82 -2.58 7.57
N SER A 577 20.69 -1.91 7.72
CA SER A 577 20.15 -1.52 9.03
C SER A 577 19.83 -2.72 9.92
N PHE A 578 19.33 -3.83 9.34
CA PHE A 578 19.10 -5.06 10.08
C PHE A 578 20.41 -5.67 10.60
N LEU A 579 21.42 -5.80 9.73
CA LEU A 579 22.72 -6.35 10.10
C LEU A 579 23.40 -5.49 11.17
N GLU A 580 23.38 -4.17 11.02
CA GLU A 580 23.93 -3.22 12.00
C GLU A 580 23.32 -3.39 13.39
N ARG A 581 22.01 -3.66 13.45
CA ARG A 581 21.26 -3.74 14.71
C ARG A 581 21.36 -5.12 15.37
N GLU A 582 21.19 -6.19 14.60
CA GLU A 582 20.97 -7.54 15.14
C GLU A 582 22.24 -8.40 15.15
N LEU A 583 23.10 -8.28 14.14
CA LEU A 583 24.27 -9.16 14.01
C LEU A 583 25.24 -9.04 15.19
N PRO A 584 25.62 -7.83 15.68
CA PRO A 584 26.52 -7.71 16.83
C PRO A 584 25.96 -8.34 18.11
N ARG A 585 24.63 -8.35 18.29
CA ARG A 585 23.99 -8.97 19.46
C ARG A 585 24.06 -10.49 19.37
N LEU A 586 23.73 -11.06 18.21
CA LEU A 586 23.85 -12.49 17.97
C LEU A 586 25.30 -12.98 18.11
N GLN A 587 26.27 -12.23 17.58
CA GLN A 587 27.69 -12.53 17.74
C GLN A 587 28.09 -12.60 19.23
N LYS A 588 27.64 -11.64 20.05
CA LYS A 588 27.90 -11.64 21.50
C LYS A 588 27.30 -12.85 22.21
N ILE A 589 26.06 -13.22 21.88
CA ILE A 589 25.38 -14.40 22.44
C ILE A 589 26.15 -15.68 22.07
N CYS A 590 26.49 -15.84 20.79
CA CYS A 590 27.21 -17.02 20.31
C CYS A 590 28.62 -17.11 20.91
N ALA A 591 29.34 -15.98 21.02
CA ALA A 591 30.64 -15.93 21.67
C ALA A 591 30.57 -16.31 23.16
N ALA A 592 29.56 -15.81 23.89
CA ALA A 592 29.35 -16.15 25.31
C ALA A 592 29.04 -17.65 25.49
N GLN A 593 28.31 -18.25 24.56
CA GLN A 593 27.97 -19.67 24.56
C GLN A 593 29.05 -20.57 23.92
N LYS A 594 30.13 -19.98 23.37
CA LYS A 594 31.17 -20.69 22.59
C LYS A 594 30.59 -21.50 21.42
N ARG A 595 29.71 -20.87 20.65
CA ARG A 595 29.03 -21.48 19.50
C ARG A 595 29.41 -20.77 18.21
N ARG A 596 29.43 -21.53 17.12
CA ARG A 596 29.51 -20.96 15.77
C ARG A 596 28.22 -20.22 15.43
N LEU A 597 28.39 -19.05 14.82
CA LEU A 597 27.31 -18.32 14.17
C LEU A 597 27.47 -18.47 12.67
N ILE A 598 26.39 -18.82 11.98
CA ILE A 598 26.35 -18.93 10.51
C ILE A 598 25.25 -18.00 10.02
N VAL A 599 25.58 -17.08 9.12
CA VAL A 599 24.63 -16.19 8.46
C VAL A 599 24.58 -16.55 6.99
N THR A 600 23.39 -16.82 6.47
CA THR A 600 23.19 -17.18 5.07
C THR A 600 21.82 -16.73 4.56
N THR A 601 21.49 -17.12 3.34
CA THR A 601 20.20 -16.91 2.70
C THR A 601 19.75 -18.23 2.09
N ASP A 602 18.44 -18.48 2.04
CA ASP A 602 17.88 -19.65 1.39
C ASP A 602 17.90 -19.50 -0.13
N HIS A 603 17.42 -18.39 -0.66
CA HIS A 603 17.51 -18.03 -2.07
C HIS A 603 17.48 -16.51 -2.25
N GLY A 604 17.73 -16.03 -3.46
CA GLY A 604 17.48 -14.62 -3.82
C GLY A 604 16.23 -14.41 -4.68
N PHE A 605 16.09 -13.18 -5.20
CA PHE A 605 15.05 -12.81 -6.19
C PHE A 605 15.66 -12.45 -7.52
N SER A 606 14.95 -12.79 -8.59
CA SER A 606 15.09 -12.23 -9.93
C SER A 606 14.19 -11.00 -10.11
N LEU A 607 14.64 -10.03 -10.92
CA LEU A 607 13.83 -8.87 -11.32
C LEU A 607 13.18 -9.12 -12.68
N THR A 608 11.86 -9.08 -12.73
CA THR A 608 11.06 -9.25 -13.96
C THR A 608 10.28 -7.98 -14.29
N ARG A 609 9.63 -7.94 -15.46
CA ARG A 609 8.70 -6.85 -15.82
C ARG A 609 7.51 -6.70 -14.86
N LYS A 610 7.16 -7.77 -14.13
CA LYS A 610 6.06 -7.78 -13.15
C LYS A 610 6.51 -7.43 -11.73
N GLY A 611 7.81 -7.24 -11.51
CA GLY A 611 8.39 -7.05 -10.17
C GLY A 611 9.38 -8.15 -9.81
N LEU A 612 9.66 -8.28 -8.52
CA LEU A 612 10.54 -9.31 -7.97
C LEU A 612 9.84 -10.67 -7.95
N SER A 613 10.57 -11.72 -8.30
CA SER A 613 10.08 -13.11 -8.28
C SER A 613 11.21 -14.07 -7.96
N HIS A 614 10.87 -15.30 -7.58
CA HIS A 614 11.84 -16.38 -7.36
C HIS A 614 11.25 -17.71 -7.82
N GLY A 615 12.07 -18.76 -7.84
CA GLY A 615 11.71 -20.11 -8.24
C GLY A 615 12.04 -20.46 -9.69
N THR A 616 12.68 -19.56 -10.42
CA THR A 616 13.15 -19.80 -11.80
C THR A 616 14.61 -20.19 -11.90
N GLY A 617 15.37 -19.99 -10.81
CA GLY A 617 16.81 -20.25 -10.76
C GLY A 617 17.64 -19.09 -11.34
N GLY A 618 18.91 -19.38 -11.62
CA GLY A 618 19.90 -18.42 -12.11
C GLY A 618 20.66 -17.71 -10.99
N VAL A 619 21.66 -16.94 -11.38
CA VAL A 619 22.65 -16.29 -10.50
C VAL A 619 22.02 -15.52 -9.35
N PHE A 620 20.92 -14.81 -9.60
CA PHE A 620 20.32 -13.96 -8.57
C PHE A 620 19.48 -14.73 -7.55
N GLU A 621 19.12 -15.97 -7.85
CA GLU A 621 18.33 -16.83 -6.97
C GLU A 621 19.17 -17.93 -6.31
N GLN A 622 20.21 -18.42 -7.00
CA GLN A 622 21.00 -19.58 -6.59
C GLN A 622 22.42 -19.25 -6.10
N ALA A 623 22.94 -18.04 -6.33
CA ALA A 623 24.18 -17.60 -5.69
C ALA A 623 23.87 -17.14 -4.27
N ILE A 624 24.28 -17.93 -3.28
CA ILE A 624 24.03 -17.64 -1.87
C ILE A 624 25.34 -17.26 -1.17
N LEU A 625 25.23 -16.31 -0.25
CA LEU A 625 26.33 -15.94 0.64
C LEU A 625 26.24 -16.79 1.91
N ARG A 626 27.37 -17.32 2.39
CA ARG A 626 27.49 -17.85 3.75
C ARG A 626 28.65 -17.15 4.44
N ALA A 627 28.41 -16.64 5.63
CA ALA A 627 29.41 -16.04 6.50
C ALA A 627 29.39 -16.73 7.85
N GLU A 628 30.57 -17.00 8.41
CA GLU A 628 30.71 -17.76 9.65
C GLU A 628 31.66 -17.07 10.64
N TRP A 629 31.37 -17.24 11.93
CA TRP A 629 32.17 -16.75 13.06
C TRP A 629 32.38 -17.86 14.11
N GLY A 630 33.48 -17.79 14.85
CA GLY A 630 33.77 -18.69 15.98
C GLY A 630 34.37 -20.04 15.57
N ILE A 631 35.20 -20.07 14.53
CA ILE A 631 35.90 -21.27 14.01
C ILE A 631 37.21 -21.57 14.79
N GLU A 632 37.44 -20.95 15.95
CA GLU A 632 38.66 -21.17 16.76
C GLU A 632 38.55 -22.30 17.78
#